data_AF-A0A949E7M9-F1
#
_entry.id   AF-A0A949E7M9-F1
#
_cell.length_a   1.000
_cell.length_b   1.000
_cell.length_c   1.000
_cell.angle_alpha   90.00
_cell.angle_beta   90.00
_cell.angle_gamma   90.00
#
_symmetry.space_group_name_H-M   'P 1'
#
loop_
_entity.id
_entity.type
_entity.pdbx_description
1 polymer ?
#
loop_
_entity_poly.entity_id
_entity_poly.type
_entity_poly.pdbx_seq_one_letter_code
_entity_poly.pdbx_strand_id
1 'polypeptide(L)'
;MKTKYIILIILVTVAIAGCAQQLKKPSDSSNIKPQSPLIQPAQIEFTDKEITDAVYSDYKIPNDFFKDTLEKGEKISDSVYYERISENNKWVFFCTNDFNSAKHLVDENIAEYNQRDFPDRILIETTENEKFFEFKTLENQTTSPDRKYYLRYRVYKCTYISDLQHGMYSKKDNSISDGYVGTFAQKPITTKNVKELVEFLWYSAFRNYNTGGSKVLSSFTKESNNSIKHTIFETETVGGDWGMCDQITLIKSVYTVSKNSEEINLTQENIKTVEGNCH
;
A
#
# COMPACT_ATOMS: atom_id res chain seq x y z
N MET A 1 86.81 -8.68 1.40
CA MET A 1 86.83 -8.05 0.05
C MET A 1 85.70 -7.05 -0.02
N LYS A 2 86.00 -5.76 -0.02
CA LYS A 2 85.03 -4.66 -0.18
C LYS A 2 85.42 -3.92 -1.45
N THR A 3 84.54 -3.96 -2.45
CA THR A 3 84.65 -3.10 -3.65
C THR A 3 83.31 -2.40 -3.86
N LYS A 4 83.45 -1.11 -4.14
CA LYS A 4 82.49 -0.02 -4.32
C LYS A 4 81.38 -0.36 -5.33
N TYR A 5 80.28 0.39 -5.33
CA TYR A 5 79.97 1.40 -6.37
C TYR A 5 78.80 2.29 -5.94
N ILE A 6 79.01 3.59 -6.14
CA ILE A 6 78.05 4.68 -6.00
C ILE A 6 77.24 4.72 -7.30
N ILE A 7 75.91 4.73 -7.23
CA ILE A 7 75.04 5.08 -8.35
C ILE A 7 74.20 6.29 -7.94
N LEU A 8 74.44 7.37 -8.67
CA LEU A 8 73.75 8.65 -8.63
C LEU A 8 72.45 8.52 -9.44
N ILE A 9 71.28 8.62 -8.81
CA ILE A 9 69.99 8.67 -9.53
C ILE A 9 69.54 10.13 -9.59
N ILE A 10 69.46 10.63 -10.83
CA ILE A 10 68.97 11.95 -11.20
C ILE A 10 67.45 11.97 -11.08
N LEU A 11 66.93 12.89 -10.26
CA LEU A 11 65.51 13.22 -10.16
C LEU A 11 65.11 14.06 -11.38
N VAL A 12 64.17 13.57 -12.20
CA VAL A 12 63.47 14.38 -13.20
C VAL A 12 62.03 14.55 -12.71
N THR A 13 61.72 15.73 -12.19
CA THR A 13 60.36 16.16 -11.85
C THR A 13 59.63 16.60 -13.12
N VAL A 14 58.65 15.82 -13.56
CA VAL A 14 57.68 16.25 -14.57
C VAL A 14 56.50 16.89 -13.84
N ALA A 15 56.36 18.20 -13.98
CA ALA A 15 55.21 18.96 -13.49
C ALA A 15 54.03 18.78 -14.46
N ILE A 16 53.00 18.05 -14.05
CA ILE A 16 51.68 18.07 -14.67
C ILE A 16 50.70 18.53 -13.59
N ALA A 17 50.58 19.84 -13.40
CA ALA A 17 49.49 20.41 -12.63
C ALA A 17 48.38 20.80 -13.60
N GLY A 18 47.37 19.94 -13.68
CA GLY A 18 46.21 20.09 -14.54
C GLY A 18 45.37 21.31 -14.19
N CYS A 19 44.72 21.85 -15.23
CA CYS A 19 43.63 22.80 -15.10
C CYS A 19 42.53 22.20 -14.22
N ALA A 20 42.46 22.65 -12.96
CA ALA A 20 41.28 22.48 -12.13
C ALA A 20 40.17 23.37 -12.72
N GLN A 21 39.40 22.82 -13.66
CA GLN A 21 38.08 23.35 -13.95
C GLN A 21 37.26 23.16 -12.66
N GLN A 22 37.03 24.26 -11.95
CA GLN A 22 36.01 24.35 -10.92
C GLN A 22 34.67 23.99 -11.57
N LEU A 23 34.29 22.72 -11.50
CA LEU A 23 32.90 22.32 -11.55
C LEU A 23 32.24 23.02 -10.37
N LYS A 24 31.54 24.12 -10.67
CA LYS A 24 30.56 24.70 -9.77
C LYS A 24 29.60 23.58 -9.42
N LYS A 25 29.72 23.10 -8.18
CA LYS A 25 28.70 22.29 -7.52
C LYS A 25 27.37 23.04 -7.73
N PRO A 26 26.34 22.43 -8.34
CA PRO A 26 25.03 23.04 -8.39
C PRO A 26 24.68 23.41 -6.96
N SER A 27 24.39 24.69 -6.73
CA SER A 27 23.91 25.14 -5.43
C SER A 27 22.68 24.31 -5.09
N ASP A 28 22.65 23.75 -3.88
CA ASP A 28 21.47 23.18 -3.25
C ASP A 28 20.23 23.95 -3.68
N SER A 29 19.47 23.39 -4.63
CA SER A 29 18.10 23.80 -4.84
C SER A 29 17.35 23.30 -3.62
N SER A 30 17.30 24.16 -2.61
CA SER A 30 16.25 24.27 -1.60
C SER A 30 15.42 22.99 -1.40
N ASN A 31 15.54 22.38 -0.22
CA ASN A 31 14.62 21.39 0.38
C ASN A 31 13.19 21.95 0.55
N ILE A 32 12.63 22.58 -0.48
CA ILE A 32 11.22 22.98 -0.53
C ILE A 32 10.49 21.72 -0.97
N LYS A 33 9.84 21.08 0.00
CA LYS A 33 8.94 19.98 -0.27
C LYS A 33 7.87 20.46 -1.27
N PRO A 34 7.61 19.70 -2.35
CA PRO A 34 6.59 20.07 -3.33
C PRO A 34 5.25 20.32 -2.63
N GLN A 35 4.58 21.40 -3.04
CA GLN A 35 3.24 21.70 -2.55
C GLN A 35 2.29 20.59 -3.00
N SER A 36 1.34 20.22 -2.12
CA SER A 36 0.30 19.26 -2.51
C SER A 36 -0.50 19.77 -3.70
N PRO A 37 -0.82 18.89 -4.67
CA PRO A 37 -1.55 19.29 -5.86
C PRO A 37 -2.99 19.71 -5.52
N LEU A 38 -3.52 20.66 -6.28
CA LEU A 38 -4.92 21.07 -6.18
C LEU A 38 -5.78 20.20 -7.11
N ILE A 39 -6.17 19.02 -6.62
CA ILE A 39 -7.03 18.10 -7.38
C ILE A 39 -8.50 18.47 -7.19
N GLN A 40 -9.23 18.60 -8.30
CA GLN A 40 -10.67 18.89 -8.28
C GLN A 40 -11.49 17.64 -7.94
N PRO A 41 -12.65 17.79 -7.27
CA PRO A 41 -13.57 16.69 -7.04
C PRO A 41 -13.97 16.02 -8.36
N ALA A 42 -13.93 14.69 -8.39
CA ALA A 42 -14.26 13.88 -9.57
C ALA A 42 -13.44 14.22 -10.84
N GLN A 43 -12.24 14.78 -10.69
CA GLN A 43 -11.29 14.99 -11.79
C GLN A 43 -10.95 13.65 -12.45
N ILE A 44 -10.90 13.65 -13.78
CA ILE A 44 -10.61 12.47 -14.61
C ILE A 44 -9.38 12.65 -15.52
N GLU A 45 -8.94 13.89 -15.73
CA GLU A 45 -7.76 14.26 -16.51
C GLU A 45 -6.73 14.88 -15.59
N PHE A 46 -5.47 14.47 -15.72
CA PHE A 46 -4.39 14.89 -14.84
C PHE A 46 -3.18 15.31 -15.68
N THR A 47 -2.60 16.46 -15.38
CA THR A 47 -1.32 16.90 -15.91
C THR A 47 -0.17 16.10 -15.30
N ASP A 48 0.97 16.03 -15.99
CA ASP A 48 2.15 15.35 -15.46
C ASP A 48 2.64 16.02 -14.17
N LYS A 49 2.45 17.34 -14.07
CA LYS A 49 2.78 18.10 -12.87
C LYS A 49 1.92 17.71 -11.67
N GLU A 50 0.60 17.58 -11.84
CA GLU A 50 -0.27 17.14 -10.73
C GLU A 50 0.10 15.75 -10.21
N ILE A 51 0.47 14.84 -11.12
CA ILE A 51 0.87 13.46 -10.77
C ILE A 51 2.19 13.47 -10.01
N THR A 52 3.20 14.17 -10.52
CA THR A 52 4.52 14.27 -9.88
C THR A 52 4.47 15.01 -8.55
N ASP A 53 3.73 16.13 -8.46
CA ASP A 53 3.49 16.86 -7.21
C ASP A 53 2.79 15.96 -6.17
N ALA A 54 1.82 15.13 -6.57
CA ALA A 54 1.16 14.19 -5.66
C ALA A 54 2.12 13.18 -5.05
N VAL A 55 3.01 12.61 -5.88
CA VAL A 55 3.97 11.59 -5.45
C VAL A 55 5.00 12.18 -4.48
N TYR A 56 5.58 13.33 -4.83
CA TYR A 56 6.69 13.93 -4.08
C TYR A 56 6.28 14.86 -2.93
N SER A 57 4.99 15.21 -2.80
CA SER A 57 4.47 15.94 -1.64
C SER A 57 3.98 15.01 -0.51
N ASP A 58 3.55 15.62 0.60
CA ASP A 58 2.88 14.93 1.71
C ASP A 58 1.46 14.45 1.38
N TYR A 59 0.94 14.78 0.21
CA TYR A 59 -0.36 14.32 -0.23
C TYR A 59 -0.43 12.78 -0.22
N LYS A 60 -1.59 12.21 0.11
CA LYS A 60 -1.80 10.76 0.14
C LYS A 60 -3.11 10.36 -0.51
N ILE A 61 -4.22 10.92 -0.06
CA ILE A 61 -5.58 10.61 -0.49
C ILE A 61 -6.43 11.88 -0.37
N PRO A 62 -7.58 11.98 -1.07
CA PRO A 62 -8.54 13.06 -0.89
C PRO A 62 -9.07 13.13 0.55
N ASN A 63 -9.47 14.32 1.00
CA ASN A 63 -9.92 14.53 2.39
C ASN A 63 -11.17 13.72 2.77
N ASP A 64 -12.03 13.42 1.80
CA ASP A 64 -13.27 12.66 1.99
C ASP A 64 -13.10 11.16 1.67
N PHE A 65 -11.87 10.71 1.38
CA PHE A 65 -11.56 9.32 1.13
C PHE A 65 -11.50 8.53 2.45
N PHE A 66 -11.96 7.29 2.44
CA PHE A 66 -11.93 6.43 3.62
C PHE A 66 -10.51 6.33 4.21
N LYS A 67 -10.41 6.52 5.53
CA LYS A 67 -9.18 6.33 6.27
C LYS A 67 -9.46 5.63 7.58
N ASP A 68 -8.73 4.56 7.79
CA ASP A 68 -8.65 3.89 9.09
C ASP A 68 -7.38 4.33 9.83
N THR A 69 -7.38 4.24 11.15
CA THR A 69 -6.29 4.73 12.00
C THR A 69 -5.67 3.58 12.77
N LEU A 70 -4.40 3.30 12.46
CA LEU A 70 -3.53 2.47 13.28
C LEU A 70 -2.74 3.34 14.26
N GLU A 71 -2.28 2.75 15.35
CA GLU A 71 -1.38 3.43 16.27
C GLU A 71 -0.06 3.76 15.58
N LYS A 72 0.48 4.94 15.89
CA LYS A 72 1.72 5.44 15.30
C LYS A 72 2.63 5.99 16.39
N GLY A 73 3.91 5.68 16.28
CA GLY A 73 4.95 6.21 17.14
C GLY A 73 6.30 5.62 16.78
N GLU A 74 7.40 6.28 17.16
CA GLU A 74 8.77 5.83 16.84
C GLU A 74 9.07 4.39 17.32
N LYS A 75 8.39 3.96 18.40
CA LYS A 75 8.54 2.63 19.00
C LYS A 75 7.28 1.77 18.89
N ILE A 76 6.35 2.14 18.01
CA ILE A 76 5.09 1.42 17.81
C ILE A 76 5.03 0.94 16.37
N SER A 77 4.88 -0.37 16.20
CA SER A 77 4.48 -1.00 14.95
C SER A 77 3.06 -1.51 15.12
N ASP A 78 2.10 -1.00 14.37
CA ASP A 78 0.72 -1.47 14.37
C ASP A 78 0.35 -1.84 12.93
N SER A 79 -0.03 -3.09 12.72
CA SER A 79 -0.38 -3.63 11.41
C SER A 79 -1.64 -4.49 11.48
N VAL A 80 -2.21 -4.78 10.31
CA VAL A 80 -3.44 -5.55 10.20
C VAL A 80 -3.19 -6.80 9.39
N TYR A 81 -3.79 -7.89 9.83
CA TYR A 81 -3.74 -9.17 9.16
C TYR A 81 -5.15 -9.69 8.90
N TYR A 82 -5.33 -10.24 7.71
CA TYR A 82 -6.55 -10.90 7.28
C TYR A 82 -6.20 -12.32 6.84
N GLU A 83 -6.90 -13.31 7.40
CA GLU A 83 -6.71 -14.70 7.03
C GLU A 83 -7.26 -14.99 5.63
N ARG A 84 -6.58 -15.88 4.90
CA ARG A 84 -7.06 -16.37 3.60
C ARG A 84 -7.20 -17.88 3.64
N ILE A 85 -8.31 -18.36 3.09
CA ILE A 85 -8.57 -19.79 2.95
C ILE A 85 -8.74 -20.17 1.48
N SER A 86 -8.47 -21.43 1.17
CA SER A 86 -8.70 -21.99 -0.17
C SER A 86 -10.12 -22.54 -0.24
N GLU A 87 -10.99 -21.90 -1.02
CA GLU A 87 -12.35 -22.36 -1.30
C GLU A 87 -12.51 -22.55 -2.80
N ASN A 88 -12.98 -23.73 -3.24
CA ASN A 88 -13.19 -24.04 -4.66
C ASN A 88 -11.95 -23.74 -5.55
N ASN A 89 -10.76 -24.06 -5.05
CA ASN A 89 -9.47 -23.75 -5.68
C ASN A 89 -9.16 -22.26 -5.87
N LYS A 90 -9.77 -21.38 -5.06
CA LYS A 90 -9.50 -19.94 -5.04
C LYS A 90 -9.14 -19.49 -3.63
N TRP A 91 -8.20 -18.56 -3.55
CA TRP A 91 -7.83 -17.95 -2.28
C TRP A 91 -8.73 -16.76 -1.96
N VAL A 92 -9.61 -16.93 -0.98
CA VAL A 92 -10.55 -15.92 -0.50
C VAL A 92 -10.17 -15.47 0.89
N PHE A 93 -10.50 -14.23 1.26
CA PHE A 93 -10.42 -13.80 2.65
C PHE A 93 -11.51 -14.51 3.47
N PHE A 94 -11.12 -15.09 4.60
CA PHE A 94 -12.07 -15.77 5.48
C PHE A 94 -13.12 -14.78 6.02
N CYS A 95 -14.39 -15.19 6.01
CA CYS A 95 -15.46 -14.46 6.65
C CYS A 95 -16.30 -15.39 7.55
N THR A 96 -16.89 -14.83 8.60
CA THR A 96 -17.93 -15.49 9.40
C THR A 96 -18.79 -14.44 10.10
N ASN A 97 -20.04 -14.78 10.40
CA ASN A 97 -20.91 -13.94 11.23
C ASN A 97 -20.90 -14.37 12.71
N ASP A 98 -20.20 -15.47 13.02
CA ASP A 98 -20.11 -16.01 14.37
C ASP A 98 -18.80 -15.56 15.03
N PHE A 99 -18.92 -14.82 16.12
CA PHE A 99 -17.77 -14.32 16.89
C PHE A 99 -16.85 -15.44 17.36
N ASN A 100 -17.40 -16.57 17.81
CA ASN A 100 -16.59 -17.67 18.34
C ASN A 100 -15.75 -18.33 17.24
N SER A 101 -16.31 -18.50 16.05
CA SER A 101 -15.60 -18.98 14.87
C SER A 101 -14.46 -18.03 14.47
N ALA A 102 -14.72 -16.72 14.47
CA ALA A 102 -13.69 -15.71 14.21
C ALA A 102 -12.57 -15.75 15.25
N LYS A 103 -12.94 -15.85 16.53
CA LYS A 103 -11.99 -15.93 17.64
C LYS A 103 -11.17 -17.20 17.59
N HIS A 104 -11.80 -18.34 17.31
CA HIS A 104 -11.12 -19.63 17.23
C HIS A 104 -10.02 -19.62 16.18
N LEU A 105 -10.30 -19.10 14.98
CA LEU A 105 -9.31 -18.93 13.92
C LEU A 105 -8.12 -18.06 14.38
N VAL A 106 -8.39 -16.96 15.09
CA VAL A 106 -7.33 -16.09 15.61
C VAL A 106 -6.52 -16.78 16.71
N ASP A 107 -7.17 -17.49 17.62
CA ASP A 107 -6.51 -18.24 18.68
C ASP A 107 -5.57 -19.32 18.10
N GLU A 108 -5.98 -20.02 17.04
CA GLU A 108 -5.15 -20.99 16.31
C GLU A 108 -3.91 -20.32 15.69
N ASN A 109 -4.11 -19.18 15.00
CA ASN A 109 -3.02 -18.41 14.42
C ASN A 109 -2.01 -17.91 15.48
N ILE A 110 -2.50 -17.44 16.64
CA ILE A 110 -1.64 -17.02 17.75
C ILE A 110 -0.89 -18.23 18.32
N ALA A 111 -1.58 -19.36 18.52
CA ALA A 111 -0.96 -20.57 19.04
C ALA A 111 0.13 -21.10 18.12
N GLU A 112 -0.08 -21.09 16.80
CA GLU A 112 0.93 -21.48 15.81
C GLU A 112 2.15 -20.53 15.84
N TYR A 113 1.91 -19.22 15.91
CA TYR A 113 2.97 -18.24 16.01
C TYR A 113 3.85 -18.46 17.25
N ASN A 114 3.24 -18.73 18.40
CA ASN A 114 3.94 -18.93 19.68
C ASN A 114 4.67 -20.29 19.79
N GLN A 115 4.38 -21.26 18.93
CA GLN A 115 5.07 -22.56 18.94
C GLN A 115 6.48 -22.52 18.33
N ARG A 116 6.72 -21.56 17.44
CA ARG A 116 8.03 -21.29 16.86
C ARG A 116 8.69 -20.30 17.83
N ASP A 117 9.96 -20.48 18.24
CA ASP A 117 10.71 -19.76 19.31
C ASP A 117 10.76 -18.20 19.21
N PHE A 118 9.66 -17.57 18.86
CA PHE A 118 9.39 -16.15 18.72
C PHE A 118 8.88 -15.61 20.07
N PRO A 119 8.98 -14.30 20.28
CA PRO A 119 8.32 -13.64 21.41
C PRO A 119 6.82 -14.00 21.49
N ASP A 120 6.33 -14.20 22.71
CA ASP A 120 4.93 -14.54 22.96
C ASP A 120 4.00 -13.46 22.40
N ARG A 121 2.99 -13.88 21.65
CA ARG A 121 1.88 -13.04 21.21
C ARG A 121 0.68 -13.27 22.10
N ILE A 122 0.14 -12.20 22.65
CA ILE A 122 -1.02 -12.22 23.54
C ILE A 122 -2.16 -11.37 22.97
N LEU A 123 -3.39 -11.86 23.11
CA LEU A 123 -4.60 -11.09 22.81
C LEU A 123 -4.81 -10.05 23.91
N ILE A 124 -4.94 -8.78 23.55
CA ILE A 124 -5.08 -7.67 24.51
C ILE A 124 -6.41 -6.92 24.41
N GLU A 125 -7.06 -6.97 23.25
CA GLU A 125 -8.31 -6.25 23.01
C GLU A 125 -9.11 -6.94 21.90
N THR A 126 -10.43 -6.86 21.98
CA THR A 126 -11.34 -7.34 20.95
C THR A 126 -12.41 -6.30 20.71
N THR A 127 -12.63 -5.95 19.45
CA THR A 127 -13.65 -5.00 19.02
C THR A 127 -14.45 -5.56 17.86
N GLU A 128 -15.63 -5.00 17.61
CA GLU A 128 -16.53 -5.44 16.57
C GLU A 128 -17.24 -4.22 15.96
N ASN A 129 -17.39 -4.20 14.64
CA ASN A 129 -18.24 -3.25 13.93
C ASN A 129 -19.04 -3.98 12.85
N GLU A 130 -19.76 -3.25 11.99
CA GLU A 130 -20.56 -3.87 10.92
C GLU A 130 -19.73 -4.65 9.88
N LYS A 131 -18.42 -4.36 9.74
CA LYS A 131 -17.55 -4.91 8.69
C LYS A 131 -16.79 -6.17 9.13
N PHE A 132 -16.30 -6.19 10.38
CA PHE A 132 -15.41 -7.25 10.87
C PHE A 132 -15.43 -7.38 12.41
N PHE A 133 -14.94 -8.53 12.86
CA PHE A 133 -14.40 -8.71 14.21
C PHE A 133 -12.90 -8.37 14.18
N GLU A 134 -12.41 -7.61 15.15
CA GLU A 134 -11.00 -7.27 15.30
C GLU A 134 -10.45 -7.79 16.62
N PHE A 135 -9.32 -8.49 16.55
CA PHE A 135 -8.59 -9.05 17.67
C PHE A 135 -7.19 -8.46 17.69
N LYS A 136 -6.97 -7.51 18.59
CA LYS A 136 -5.69 -6.82 18.71
C LYS A 136 -4.77 -7.59 19.64
N THR A 137 -3.59 -7.90 19.14
CA THR A 137 -2.56 -8.64 19.85
C THR A 137 -1.35 -7.77 20.13
N LEU A 138 -0.57 -8.13 21.14
CA LEU A 138 0.72 -7.53 21.46
C LEU A 138 1.78 -8.63 21.47
N GLU A 139 2.88 -8.40 20.76
CA GLU A 139 4.06 -9.25 20.81
C GLU A 139 4.96 -8.82 21.98
N ASN A 140 5.26 -9.76 22.88
CA ASN A 140 6.04 -9.55 24.07
C ASN A 140 7.55 -9.74 23.79
N GLN A 141 8.19 -8.66 23.34
CA GLN A 141 9.61 -8.65 22.99
C GLN A 141 10.50 -8.51 24.23
N THR A 142 11.26 -9.56 24.57
CA THR A 142 12.24 -9.52 25.67
C THR A 142 13.49 -8.70 25.32
N THR A 143 13.86 -8.64 24.04
CA THR A 143 15.08 -7.96 23.55
C THR A 143 14.88 -6.47 23.29
N SER A 144 13.62 -6.01 23.18
CA SER A 144 13.27 -4.60 22.96
C SER A 144 11.95 -4.25 23.67
N PRO A 145 11.94 -4.29 25.02
CA PRO A 145 10.71 -4.16 25.81
C PRO A 145 10.08 -2.77 25.74
N ASP A 146 10.81 -1.78 25.23
CA ASP A 146 10.32 -0.41 24.99
C ASP A 146 9.61 -0.27 23.63
N ARG A 147 9.66 -1.30 22.77
CA ARG A 147 8.96 -1.35 21.48
C ARG A 147 7.69 -2.16 21.60
N LYS A 148 6.61 -1.65 21.00
CA LYS A 148 5.31 -2.31 20.97
C LYS A 148 4.99 -2.73 19.55
N TYR A 149 4.74 -4.02 19.36
CA TYR A 149 4.33 -4.59 18.08
C TYR A 149 2.91 -5.10 18.22
N TYR A 150 1.97 -4.35 17.67
CA TYR A 150 0.58 -4.71 17.57
C TYR A 150 0.31 -5.38 16.22
N LEU A 151 -0.41 -6.50 16.27
CA LEU A 151 -1.08 -7.04 15.09
C LEU A 151 -2.57 -7.16 15.37
N ARG A 152 -3.35 -6.56 14.49
CA ARG A 152 -4.81 -6.64 14.50
C ARG A 152 -5.25 -7.69 13.51
N TYR A 153 -5.72 -8.82 14.03
CA TYR A 153 -6.39 -9.81 13.19
C TYR A 153 -7.79 -9.30 12.92
N ARG A 154 -8.17 -9.17 11.65
CA ARG A 154 -9.52 -8.82 11.24
C ARG A 154 -10.16 -9.95 10.47
N VAL A 155 -11.33 -10.35 10.93
CA VAL A 155 -12.16 -11.37 10.29
C VAL A 155 -13.42 -10.70 9.77
N TYR A 156 -13.63 -10.73 8.45
CA TYR A 156 -14.81 -10.12 7.85
C TYR A 156 -16.10 -10.77 8.30
N LYS A 157 -17.15 -9.97 8.43
CA LYS A 157 -18.52 -10.48 8.55
C LYS A 157 -19.05 -10.84 7.18
N CYS A 158 -19.50 -12.08 6.99
CA CYS A 158 -20.10 -12.49 5.72
C CYS A 158 -21.39 -11.70 5.41
N THR A 159 -22.08 -11.15 6.41
CA THR A 159 -23.21 -10.22 6.23
C THR A 159 -22.81 -8.85 5.69
N TYR A 160 -21.50 -8.53 5.66
CA TYR A 160 -20.96 -7.32 5.06
C TYR A 160 -20.33 -7.64 3.71
N ILE A 161 -19.35 -8.55 3.68
CA ILE A 161 -18.66 -8.97 2.48
C ILE A 161 -18.30 -10.46 2.53
N SER A 162 -18.50 -11.17 1.43
CA SER A 162 -18.20 -12.60 1.30
C SER A 162 -17.52 -12.91 -0.03
N ASP A 163 -16.82 -14.05 -0.11
CA ASP A 163 -16.05 -14.47 -1.28
C ASP A 163 -15.11 -13.34 -1.77
N LEU A 164 -14.57 -12.58 -0.82
CA LEU A 164 -13.64 -11.50 -1.11
C LEU A 164 -12.35 -12.14 -1.61
N GLN A 165 -12.06 -11.92 -2.88
CA GLN A 165 -10.83 -12.29 -3.55
C GLN A 165 -9.90 -11.08 -3.59
N HIS A 166 -8.64 -11.31 -3.95
CA HIS A 166 -7.68 -10.24 -4.02
C HIS A 166 -8.00 -9.31 -5.20
N GLY A 167 -8.28 -8.04 -4.93
CA GLY A 167 -8.71 -7.08 -5.94
C GLY A 167 -7.58 -6.37 -6.68
N MET A 168 -6.30 -6.72 -6.50
CA MET A 168 -5.17 -5.95 -7.06
C MET A 168 -3.97 -6.77 -7.54
N TYR A 169 -4.11 -8.05 -7.88
CA TYR A 169 -2.97 -8.76 -8.49
C TYR A 169 -2.90 -8.50 -9.99
N SER A 170 -1.67 -8.22 -10.44
CA SER A 170 -1.25 -8.23 -11.84
C SER A 170 -1.95 -9.37 -12.60
N LYS A 171 -2.57 -9.04 -13.74
CA LYS A 171 -3.24 -9.94 -14.73
C LYS A 171 -2.36 -11.08 -15.29
N LYS A 172 -1.27 -11.44 -14.61
CA LYS A 172 -0.33 -12.52 -14.96
C LYS A 172 -0.66 -13.83 -14.25
N ASP A 173 -1.58 -13.83 -13.28
CA ASP A 173 -2.07 -15.05 -12.65
C ASP A 173 -3.38 -15.47 -13.33
N ASN A 174 -3.28 -16.41 -14.28
CA ASN A 174 -4.41 -16.93 -15.07
C ASN A 174 -5.45 -17.69 -14.23
N SER A 175 -5.25 -17.83 -12.91
CA SER A 175 -6.17 -18.52 -12.00
C SER A 175 -7.26 -17.61 -11.41
N ILE A 176 -7.18 -16.29 -11.61
CA ILE A 176 -8.14 -15.31 -11.07
C ILE A 176 -9.06 -14.85 -12.20
N SER A 177 -10.38 -14.82 -11.94
CA SER A 177 -11.36 -14.22 -12.85
C SER A 177 -11.04 -12.72 -12.97
N ASP A 178 -10.67 -12.25 -14.17
CA ASP A 178 -10.03 -10.96 -14.45
C ASP A 178 -10.71 -9.68 -13.91
N GLY A 179 -11.90 -9.79 -13.30
CA GLY A 179 -12.55 -8.67 -12.65
C GLY A 179 -13.34 -8.99 -11.39
N TYR A 180 -13.64 -10.26 -11.04
CA TYR A 180 -14.45 -10.53 -9.85
C TYR A 180 -13.66 -10.24 -8.56
N VAL A 181 -14.24 -9.44 -7.66
CA VAL A 181 -13.63 -9.08 -6.38
C VAL A 181 -14.31 -9.78 -5.20
N GLY A 182 -15.63 -9.92 -5.22
CA GLY A 182 -16.38 -10.49 -4.11
C GLY A 182 -17.85 -10.09 -4.14
N THR A 183 -18.57 -10.36 -3.06
CA THR A 183 -20.01 -10.09 -2.93
C THR A 183 -20.27 -9.12 -1.78
N PHE A 184 -21.01 -8.03 -2.06
CA PHE A 184 -21.41 -7.03 -1.07
C PHE A 184 -22.83 -7.26 -0.56
N ALA A 185 -22.93 -7.87 0.63
CA ALA A 185 -24.20 -8.33 1.18
C ALA A 185 -25.07 -7.21 1.79
N GLN A 186 -24.52 -6.00 2.01
CA GLN A 186 -25.27 -4.93 2.65
C GLN A 186 -26.41 -4.40 1.75
N LYS A 187 -27.63 -4.38 2.30
CA LYS A 187 -28.83 -3.81 1.65
C LYS A 187 -29.39 -2.62 2.44
N PRO A 188 -29.98 -1.61 1.74
CA PRO A 188 -29.95 -1.43 0.28
C PRO A 188 -28.55 -1.05 -0.22
N ILE A 189 -28.22 -1.38 -1.47
CA ILE A 189 -26.97 -0.96 -2.13
C ILE A 189 -27.14 0.51 -2.57
N THR A 190 -26.32 1.40 -2.02
CA THR A 190 -26.40 2.86 -2.20
C THR A 190 -25.05 3.44 -2.59
N THR A 191 -25.03 4.66 -3.13
CA THR A 191 -23.77 5.32 -3.51
C THR A 191 -22.84 5.52 -2.32
N LYS A 192 -23.41 5.79 -1.14
CA LYS A 192 -22.68 5.99 0.11
C LYS A 192 -21.97 4.71 0.57
N ASN A 193 -22.69 3.59 0.68
CA ASN A 193 -22.08 2.36 1.18
C ASN A 193 -21.14 1.70 0.17
N VAL A 194 -21.37 1.88 -1.14
CA VAL A 194 -20.41 1.43 -2.16
C VAL A 194 -19.13 2.28 -2.15
N LYS A 195 -19.24 3.61 -2.00
CA LYS A 195 -18.06 4.47 -1.80
C LYS A 195 -17.25 3.95 -0.61
N GLU A 196 -17.89 3.85 0.55
CA GLU A 196 -17.25 3.45 1.80
C GLU A 196 -16.59 2.06 1.68
N LEU A 197 -17.30 1.08 1.11
CA LEU A 197 -16.79 -0.26 0.88
C LEU A 197 -15.52 -0.27 0.03
N VAL A 198 -15.57 0.37 -1.14
CA VAL A 198 -14.48 0.31 -2.12
C VAL A 198 -13.24 1.03 -1.59
N GLU A 199 -13.42 2.19 -0.97
CA GLU A 199 -12.31 2.95 -0.38
C GLU A 199 -11.73 2.22 0.84
N PHE A 200 -12.56 1.55 1.65
CA PHE A 200 -12.11 0.68 2.75
C PHE A 200 -11.29 -0.51 2.24
N LEU A 201 -11.75 -1.22 1.22
CA LEU A 201 -11.02 -2.35 0.64
C LEU A 201 -9.71 -1.90 0.02
N TRP A 202 -9.71 -0.78 -0.71
CA TRP A 202 -8.50 -0.18 -1.25
C TRP A 202 -7.52 0.14 -0.12
N TYR A 203 -7.96 0.88 0.90
CA TYR A 203 -7.10 1.36 1.98
C TYR A 203 -6.55 0.21 2.83
N SER A 204 -7.42 -0.68 3.29
CA SER A 204 -7.10 -1.70 4.28
C SER A 204 -6.63 -3.02 3.66
N ALA A 205 -7.42 -3.60 2.76
CA ALA A 205 -7.20 -4.96 2.28
C ALA A 205 -6.14 -5.03 1.18
N PHE A 206 -6.17 -4.09 0.22
CA PHE A 206 -5.37 -4.21 -0.99
C PHE A 206 -4.11 -3.34 -1.01
N ARG A 207 -4.15 -2.16 -0.38
CA ARG A 207 -2.96 -1.28 -0.23
C ARG A 207 -2.31 -1.35 1.14
N ASN A 208 -2.83 -2.18 2.04
CA ASN A 208 -2.26 -2.42 3.37
C ASN A 208 -1.92 -1.09 4.09
N TYR A 209 -2.93 -0.24 4.32
CA TYR A 209 -2.79 1.07 4.98
C TYR A 209 -1.84 2.03 4.24
N ASN A 210 -1.72 1.83 2.92
CA ASN A 210 -0.84 2.58 2.05
C ASN A 210 0.65 2.49 2.45
N THR A 211 1.10 1.31 2.90
CA THR A 211 2.53 1.07 3.18
C THR A 211 3.39 1.21 1.92
N GLY A 212 2.84 0.91 0.75
CA GLY A 212 3.52 1.03 -0.56
C GLY A 212 3.60 2.47 -1.10
N GLY A 213 2.93 3.43 -0.47
CA GLY A 213 3.06 4.84 -0.82
C GLY A 213 2.23 5.34 -2.01
N SER A 214 1.35 4.51 -2.58
CA SER A 214 0.38 4.90 -3.61
C SER A 214 -0.43 6.14 -3.21
N LYS A 215 -0.72 7.02 -4.18
CA LYS A 215 -1.48 8.24 -3.94
C LYS A 215 -2.83 8.16 -4.65
N VAL A 216 -3.94 8.36 -3.96
CA VAL A 216 -5.24 8.54 -4.64
C VAL A 216 -5.36 9.99 -5.01
N LEU A 217 -5.52 10.32 -6.30
CA LEU A 217 -5.72 11.68 -6.77
C LEU A 217 -7.19 12.08 -6.69
N SER A 218 -8.08 11.20 -7.15
CA SER A 218 -9.52 11.45 -7.25
C SER A 218 -10.30 10.16 -7.07
N SER A 219 -11.44 10.24 -6.37
CA SER A 219 -12.43 9.17 -6.35
C SER A 219 -13.83 9.74 -6.53
N PHE A 220 -14.74 8.96 -7.14
CA PHE A 220 -16.14 9.35 -7.26
C PHE A 220 -17.05 8.17 -7.55
N THR A 221 -18.31 8.32 -7.15
CA THR A 221 -19.35 7.31 -7.35
C THR A 221 -20.38 7.77 -8.38
N LYS A 222 -20.76 6.88 -9.30
CA LYS A 222 -21.87 7.07 -10.26
C LYS A 222 -22.86 5.93 -10.11
N GLU A 223 -24.14 6.26 -10.03
CA GLU A 223 -25.22 5.28 -9.93
C GLU A 223 -25.92 5.11 -11.27
N SER A 224 -26.33 3.88 -11.54
CA SER A 224 -27.24 3.51 -12.62
C SER A 224 -28.41 2.71 -12.06
N ASN A 225 -29.37 2.35 -12.92
CA ASN A 225 -30.54 1.58 -12.50
C ASN A 225 -30.16 0.25 -11.84
N ASN A 226 -29.16 -0.45 -12.38
CA ASN A 226 -28.83 -1.83 -11.97
C ASN A 226 -27.48 -1.95 -11.23
N SER A 227 -26.68 -0.90 -11.17
CA SER A 227 -25.35 -0.95 -10.54
C SER A 227 -24.87 0.40 -10.04
N ILE A 228 -23.89 0.36 -9.16
CA ILE A 228 -23.16 1.52 -8.66
C ILE A 228 -21.69 1.35 -9.00
N LYS A 229 -21.09 2.38 -9.59
CA LYS A 229 -19.69 2.40 -9.97
C LYS A 229 -18.92 3.36 -9.09
N HIS A 230 -17.84 2.91 -8.47
CA HIS A 230 -16.88 3.77 -7.78
C HIS A 230 -15.55 3.75 -8.55
N THR A 231 -15.10 4.93 -8.99
CA THR A 231 -13.86 5.11 -9.73
C THR A 231 -12.80 5.68 -8.79
N ILE A 232 -11.60 5.11 -8.83
CA ILE A 232 -10.41 5.62 -8.14
C ILE A 232 -9.33 5.87 -9.20
N PHE A 233 -8.76 7.08 -9.18
CA PHE A 233 -7.53 7.42 -9.88
C PHE A 233 -6.40 7.44 -8.87
N GLU A 234 -5.40 6.59 -9.09
CA GLU A 234 -4.29 6.40 -8.15
C GLU A 234 -2.94 6.34 -8.86
N THR A 235 -1.87 6.61 -8.11
CA THR A 235 -0.49 6.47 -8.59
C THR A 235 0.15 5.20 -8.06
N GLU A 236 0.90 4.52 -8.91
CA GLU A 236 1.92 3.54 -8.52
C GLU A 236 3.30 4.05 -8.94
N THR A 237 4.27 3.97 -8.04
CA THR A 237 5.62 4.48 -8.28
C THR A 237 6.63 3.35 -8.18
N VAL A 238 7.43 3.19 -9.22
CA VAL A 238 8.62 2.35 -9.22
C VAL A 238 9.83 3.27 -9.13
N GLY A 239 10.61 3.13 -8.06
CA GLY A 239 11.82 3.93 -7.85
C GLY A 239 12.89 3.62 -8.90
N GLY A 240 13.52 4.67 -9.42
CA GLY A 240 14.73 4.55 -10.24
C GLY A 240 15.96 4.23 -9.39
N ASP A 241 16.98 3.66 -10.02
CA ASP A 241 18.31 3.43 -9.44
C ASP A 241 19.38 3.55 -10.55
N TRP A 242 20.65 3.80 -10.20
CA TRP A 242 21.80 3.84 -11.12
C TRP A 242 21.65 4.75 -12.35
N GLY A 243 21.21 6.00 -12.19
CA GLY A 243 21.01 6.95 -13.28
C GLY A 243 19.60 6.90 -13.89
N MET A 244 18.71 6.03 -13.38
CA MET A 244 17.33 5.91 -13.86
C MET A 244 16.38 6.81 -13.09
N CYS A 245 15.35 7.29 -13.80
CA CYS A 245 14.27 8.08 -13.20
C CYS A 245 13.17 7.18 -12.65
N ASP A 246 12.51 7.66 -11.59
CA ASP A 246 11.29 7.06 -11.07
C ASP A 246 10.24 6.96 -12.20
N GLN A 247 9.48 5.88 -12.21
CA GLN A 247 8.36 5.68 -13.13
C GLN A 247 7.06 5.75 -12.33
N ILE A 248 6.24 6.76 -12.63
CA ILE A 248 4.96 6.99 -11.95
C ILE A 248 3.83 6.67 -12.92
N THR A 249 3.10 5.59 -12.64
CA THR A 249 1.94 5.18 -13.45
C THR A 249 0.66 5.70 -12.82
N LEU A 250 -0.16 6.40 -13.61
CA LEU A 250 -1.53 6.75 -13.26
C LEU A 250 -2.44 5.58 -13.65
N ILE A 251 -3.12 5.02 -12.65
CA ILE A 251 -4.03 3.90 -12.78
C ILE A 251 -5.45 4.37 -12.51
N LYS A 252 -6.38 3.88 -13.33
CA LYS A 252 -7.81 4.03 -13.13
C LYS A 252 -8.40 2.68 -12.75
N SER A 253 -8.96 2.61 -11.55
CA SER A 253 -9.64 1.45 -11.00
C SER A 253 -11.15 1.73 -10.94
N VAL A 254 -11.96 0.92 -11.62
CA VAL A 254 -13.43 1.07 -11.66
C VAL A 254 -14.07 -0.15 -11.01
N TYR A 255 -14.62 0.03 -9.81
CA TYR A 255 -15.39 -0.97 -9.10
C TYR A 255 -16.86 -0.83 -9.45
N THR A 256 -17.48 -1.89 -9.96
CA THR A 256 -18.90 -1.96 -10.31
C THR A 256 -19.60 -2.94 -9.38
N VAL A 257 -20.51 -2.44 -8.55
CA VAL A 257 -21.33 -3.23 -7.64
C VAL A 257 -22.73 -3.40 -8.23
N SER A 258 -23.11 -4.65 -8.47
CA SER A 258 -24.44 -5.00 -8.98
C SER A 258 -25.49 -4.88 -7.89
N LYS A 259 -26.59 -4.16 -8.14
CA LYS A 259 -27.70 -4.05 -7.18
C LYS A 259 -28.48 -5.37 -7.03
N ASN A 260 -28.49 -6.16 -8.10
CA ASN A 260 -29.25 -7.41 -8.19
C ASN A 260 -28.43 -8.60 -7.70
N SER A 261 -27.20 -8.77 -8.21
CA SER A 261 -26.34 -9.91 -7.87
C SER A 261 -25.40 -9.65 -6.70
N GLU A 262 -25.26 -8.41 -6.20
CA GLU A 262 -24.35 -8.02 -5.11
C GLU A 262 -22.85 -8.13 -5.45
N GLU A 263 -22.54 -8.72 -6.61
CA GLU A 263 -21.18 -8.90 -7.08
C GLU A 263 -20.47 -7.57 -7.30
N ILE A 264 -19.22 -7.55 -6.87
CA ILE A 264 -18.25 -6.48 -7.06
C ILE A 264 -17.33 -6.93 -8.19
N ASN A 265 -17.28 -6.14 -9.26
CA ASN A 265 -16.34 -6.34 -10.35
C ASN A 265 -15.39 -5.15 -10.46
N LEU A 266 -14.12 -5.40 -10.74
CA LEU A 266 -13.08 -4.39 -10.93
C LEU A 266 -12.60 -4.41 -12.39
N THR A 267 -12.42 -3.22 -12.95
CA THR A 267 -11.65 -3.02 -14.17
C THR A 267 -10.54 -2.02 -13.89
N GLN A 268 -9.30 -2.38 -14.26
CA GLN A 268 -8.14 -1.51 -14.13
C GLN A 268 -7.51 -1.20 -15.48
N GLU A 269 -7.09 0.06 -15.62
CA GLU A 269 -6.48 0.63 -16.81
C GLU A 269 -5.29 1.51 -16.41
N ASN A 270 -4.13 1.27 -17.01
CA ASN A 270 -2.99 2.19 -16.92
C ASN A 270 -3.23 3.33 -17.91
N ILE A 271 -3.48 4.53 -17.40
CA ILE A 271 -3.84 5.69 -18.22
C ILE A 271 -2.59 6.26 -18.90
N LYS A 272 -1.53 6.47 -18.12
CA LYS A 272 -0.22 6.93 -18.60
C LYS A 272 0.86 6.69 -17.56
N THR A 273 2.11 6.73 -18.00
CA THR A 273 3.29 6.73 -17.16
C THR A 273 4.05 8.03 -17.37
N VAL A 274 4.49 8.66 -16.28
CA VAL A 274 5.28 9.89 -16.28
C VAL A 274 6.63 9.62 -15.60
N GLU A 275 7.68 10.25 -16.10
CA GLU A 275 9.00 10.20 -15.46
C GLU A 275 9.02 11.14 -14.25
N GLY A 276 9.58 10.65 -13.15
CA GLY A 276 9.78 11.40 -11.92
C GLY A 276 11.23 11.88 -11.76
N ASN A 277 11.67 11.98 -10.51
CA ASN A 277 13.04 12.33 -10.15
C ASN A 277 14.02 11.23 -10.60
N CYS A 278 15.21 11.64 -11.04
CA CYS A 278 16.29 10.76 -11.47
C CYS A 278 17.36 10.67 -10.38
N HIS A 279 17.90 9.45 -10.17
CA HIS A 279 18.85 9.13 -9.11
C HIS A 279 20.21 8.72 -9.67
#